data_AF-A0A9D7JBN4-F1
#
_entry.id   AF-A0A9D7JBN4-F1
#
_cell.length_a   1.000
_cell.length_b   1.000
_cell.length_c   1.000
_cell.angle_alpha   90.00
_cell.angle_beta   90.00
_cell.angle_gamma   90.00
#
_symmetry.space_group_name_H-M   'P 1'
#
loop_
_entity.id
_entity.type
_entity.pdbx_description
1 polymer ?
#
loop_
_entity_poly.entity_id
_entity_poly.type
_entity_poly.pdbx_seq_one_letter_code
_entity_poly.pdbx_strand_id
1 'polypeptide(L)'
;MQDFLRGHGAMLGGWEEAAHGDVIDKSASYLVGWRNVQVNALLASRGYRIVASPGQRYYLDMAIGPDWAEPGASWAGSPDLAATYGFEAREGWNADQLIRLLGVQASIWSEPMHDRAIFDRLVFPRLSAVAEAGWTEPENKSFARFSSRVALLPVLYGY
;
A
#
# COMPACT_ATOMS: atom_id res chain seq x y z
N MET A 1 16.73 -15.55 -12.82
CA MET A 1 16.66 -14.40 -11.88
C MET A 1 16.58 -14.87 -10.42
N GLN A 2 15.58 -15.67 -10.03
CA GLN A 2 15.45 -16.13 -8.64
C GLN A 2 16.68 -16.90 -8.12
N ASP A 3 17.31 -17.74 -8.94
CA ASP A 3 18.51 -18.49 -8.54
C ASP A 3 19.72 -17.56 -8.36
N PHE A 4 19.82 -16.52 -9.19
CA PHE A 4 20.85 -15.50 -9.07
C PHE A 4 20.72 -14.72 -7.76
N LEU A 5 19.51 -14.25 -7.43
CA LEU A 5 19.25 -13.54 -6.17
C LEU A 5 19.52 -14.43 -4.95
N ARG A 6 19.07 -15.68 -5.00
CA ARG A 6 19.31 -16.68 -3.94
C ARG A 6 20.80 -16.93 -3.73
N GLY A 7 21.57 -17.03 -4.82
CA GLY A 7 23.03 -17.17 -4.77
C GLY A 7 23.73 -16.01 -4.06
N HIS A 8 23.07 -14.84 -3.95
CA HIS A 8 23.55 -13.66 -3.23
C HIS A 8 22.86 -13.46 -1.87
N GLY A 9 22.08 -14.43 -1.38
CA GLY A 9 21.35 -14.32 -0.11
C GLY A 9 20.19 -13.33 -0.13
N ALA A 10 19.72 -12.91 -1.32
CA ALA A 10 18.60 -12.00 -1.49
C ALA A 10 17.28 -12.75 -1.72
N MET A 11 16.18 -12.19 -1.23
CA MET A 11 14.82 -12.67 -1.48
C MET A 11 14.23 -11.96 -2.70
N LEU A 12 13.54 -12.71 -3.58
CA LEU A 12 12.87 -12.12 -4.73
C LEU A 12 11.60 -11.38 -4.28
N GLY A 13 11.50 -10.10 -4.61
CA GLY A 13 10.26 -9.33 -4.56
C GLY A 13 9.73 -9.07 -5.97
N GLY A 14 8.43 -9.16 -6.17
CA GLY A 14 7.81 -8.85 -7.46
C GLY A 14 6.38 -8.34 -7.31
N TRP A 15 5.86 -7.69 -8.35
CA TRP A 15 4.42 -7.42 -8.44
C TRP A 15 3.63 -8.72 -8.56
N GLU A 16 2.37 -8.70 -8.17
CA GLU A 16 1.52 -9.90 -8.13
C GLU A 16 1.40 -10.67 -9.46
N GLU A 17 1.59 -10.01 -10.60
CA GLU A 17 1.63 -10.64 -11.92
C GLU A 17 2.74 -11.68 -12.03
N ALA A 18 3.79 -11.58 -11.20
CA ALA A 18 4.86 -12.55 -11.12
C ALA A 18 4.36 -13.95 -10.68
N ALA A 19 3.18 -14.04 -10.06
CA ALA A 19 2.51 -15.32 -9.77
C ALA A 19 1.97 -16.03 -11.02
N HIS A 20 1.85 -15.35 -12.16
CA HIS A 20 1.36 -15.95 -13.40
C HIS A 20 2.33 -17.03 -13.88
N GLY A 21 1.78 -18.19 -14.24
CA GLY A 21 2.58 -19.36 -14.63
C GLY A 21 3.07 -20.24 -13.47
N ASP A 22 2.90 -19.81 -12.20
CA ASP A 22 3.27 -20.58 -10.99
C ASP A 22 4.74 -21.07 -10.98
N VAL A 23 5.65 -20.28 -11.55
CA VAL A 23 7.07 -20.63 -11.70
C VAL A 23 7.98 -20.07 -10.60
N ILE A 24 7.47 -19.15 -9.78
CA ILE A 24 8.25 -18.49 -8.72
C ILE A 24 8.26 -19.35 -7.46
N ASP A 25 9.44 -19.47 -6.86
CA ASP A 25 9.60 -20.16 -5.58
C ASP A 25 8.89 -19.39 -4.45
N LYS A 26 7.71 -19.88 -4.06
CA LYS A 26 6.84 -19.33 -2.99
C LYS A 26 7.53 -19.25 -1.62
N SER A 27 8.55 -20.07 -1.37
CA SER A 27 9.26 -20.10 -0.08
C SER A 27 10.33 -19.02 0.05
N ALA A 28 10.86 -18.55 -1.08
CA ALA A 28 11.96 -17.60 -1.18
C ALA A 28 11.58 -16.32 -1.94
N SER A 29 10.29 -16.00 -1.96
CA SER A 29 9.76 -14.82 -2.63
C SER A 29 8.62 -14.17 -1.85
N TYR A 30 8.35 -12.90 -2.18
CA TYR A 30 7.14 -12.20 -1.79
C TYR A 30 6.57 -11.45 -2.99
N LEU A 31 5.26 -11.23 -2.96
CA LEU A 31 4.53 -10.48 -3.96
C LEU A 31 3.97 -9.19 -3.36
N VAL A 32 4.04 -8.11 -4.13
CA VAL A 32 3.34 -6.86 -3.83
C VAL A 32 2.00 -6.87 -4.56
N GLY A 33 0.93 -7.00 -3.79
CA GLY A 33 -0.43 -7.14 -4.29
C GLY A 33 -1.15 -5.80 -4.36
N TRP A 34 -1.42 -5.32 -5.58
CA TRP A 34 -1.89 -3.96 -5.83
C TRP A 34 -3.34 -3.87 -6.32
N ARG A 35 -3.92 -4.95 -6.86
CA ARG A 35 -5.28 -4.91 -7.43
C ARG A 35 -6.39 -4.77 -6.40
N ASN A 36 -6.46 -5.60 -5.38
CA ASN A 36 -7.48 -5.54 -4.32
C ASN A 36 -7.23 -6.59 -3.22
N VAL A 37 -8.00 -6.49 -2.13
CA VAL A 37 -7.95 -7.39 -0.97
C VAL A 37 -8.20 -8.86 -1.36
N GLN A 38 -9.16 -9.11 -2.24
CA GLN A 38 -9.59 -10.47 -2.61
C GLN A 38 -8.51 -11.23 -3.39
N VAL A 39 -7.87 -10.55 -4.33
CA VAL A 39 -6.75 -11.10 -5.09
C VAL A 39 -5.56 -11.38 -4.18
N ASN A 40 -5.25 -10.47 -3.26
CA ASN A 40 -4.19 -10.65 -2.29
C ASN A 40 -4.45 -11.87 -1.40
N ALA A 41 -5.69 -12.04 -0.91
CA ALA A 41 -6.10 -13.20 -0.12
C ALA A 41 -6.00 -14.51 -0.91
N LEU A 42 -6.38 -14.51 -2.19
CA LEU A 42 -6.26 -15.66 -3.08
C LEU A 42 -4.79 -16.07 -3.28
N LEU A 43 -3.90 -15.10 -3.51
CA LEU A 43 -2.46 -15.38 -3.65
C LEU A 43 -1.84 -15.89 -2.35
N ALA A 44 -2.27 -15.36 -1.20
CA ALA A 44 -1.89 -15.88 0.11
C ALA A 44 -2.33 -17.35 0.28
N SER A 45 -3.57 -17.69 -0.08
CA SER A 45 -4.07 -19.07 -0.08
C SER A 45 -3.29 -20.00 -1.02
N ARG A 46 -2.71 -19.48 -2.10
CA ARG A 46 -1.84 -20.23 -3.03
C ARG A 46 -0.41 -20.42 -2.51
N GLY A 47 -0.09 -19.88 -1.34
CA GLY A 47 1.19 -20.06 -0.68
C GLY A 47 2.16 -18.88 -0.78
N TYR A 48 1.79 -17.79 -1.47
CA TYR A 48 2.67 -16.64 -1.61
C TYR A 48 2.68 -15.78 -0.35
N ARG A 49 3.84 -15.22 -0.01
CA ARG A 49 3.96 -14.14 0.97
C ARG A 49 3.55 -12.82 0.32
N ILE A 50 2.73 -12.02 1.00
CA ILE A 50 2.09 -10.84 0.41
C ILE A 50 2.48 -9.58 1.18
N VAL A 51 2.89 -8.55 0.46
CA VAL A 51 2.83 -7.15 0.90
C VAL A 51 1.63 -6.51 0.23
N ALA A 52 0.66 -6.02 1.00
CA ALA A 52 -0.53 -5.41 0.45
C ALA A 52 -0.27 -3.93 0.13
N SER A 53 -0.39 -3.55 -1.14
CA SER A 53 -0.31 -2.16 -1.59
C SER A 53 -1.45 -1.80 -2.56
N PRO A 54 -2.73 -1.94 -2.19
CA PRO A 54 -3.83 -1.76 -3.14
C PRO A 54 -3.90 -0.35 -3.70
N GLY A 55 -3.89 -0.21 -5.03
CA GLY A 55 -3.82 1.09 -5.70
C GLY A 55 -5.00 2.00 -5.39
N GLN A 56 -6.17 1.43 -5.08
CA GLN A 56 -7.39 2.18 -4.76
C GLN A 56 -7.32 2.92 -3.42
N ARG A 57 -6.29 2.66 -2.60
CA ARG A 57 -6.19 3.16 -1.22
C ARG A 57 -4.78 3.58 -0.82
N TYR A 58 -3.74 2.88 -1.25
CA TYR A 58 -2.34 3.09 -0.79
C TYR A 58 -1.39 3.60 -1.88
N TYR A 59 -1.89 3.91 -3.09
CA TYR A 59 -1.11 4.66 -4.07
C TYR A 59 -1.28 6.14 -3.80
N LEU A 60 -0.19 6.78 -3.40
CA LEU A 60 -0.18 8.17 -2.96
C LEU A 60 -0.05 9.16 -4.11
N ASP A 61 0.17 8.68 -5.33
CA ASP A 61 0.16 9.45 -6.58
C ASP A 61 -1.25 9.64 -7.16
N MET A 62 -2.27 9.00 -6.57
CA MET A 62 -3.66 9.18 -6.96
C MET A 62 -4.22 10.52 -6.51
N ALA A 63 -5.00 11.17 -7.36
CA ALA A 63 -5.77 12.36 -7.06
C ALA A 63 -6.65 12.16 -5.81
N ILE A 64 -6.79 13.19 -4.98
CA ILE A 64 -7.51 13.10 -3.69
C ILE A 64 -9.03 13.34 -3.85
N GLY A 65 -9.48 13.63 -5.08
CA GLY A 65 -10.89 13.83 -5.41
C GLY A 65 -11.14 13.80 -6.92
N PRO A 66 -12.39 14.04 -7.34
CA PRO A 66 -12.79 14.04 -8.75
C PRO A 66 -12.61 15.40 -9.44
N ASP A 67 -12.12 16.42 -8.73
CA ASP A 67 -11.89 17.75 -9.31
C ASP A 67 -10.87 17.67 -10.45
N TRP A 68 -11.17 18.29 -11.57
CA TRP A 68 -10.30 18.32 -12.75
C TRP A 68 -8.96 19.04 -12.46
N ALA A 69 -8.96 19.95 -11.49
CA ALA A 69 -7.77 20.68 -11.06
C ALA A 69 -6.94 19.93 -10.00
N GLU A 70 -7.46 18.80 -9.47
CA GLU A 70 -6.72 17.98 -8.52
C GLU A 70 -5.52 17.33 -9.21
N PRO A 71 -4.28 17.52 -8.73
CA PRO A 71 -3.14 16.82 -9.31
C PRO A 71 -3.22 15.32 -9.03
N GLY A 72 -2.42 14.53 -9.74
CA GLY A 72 -2.33 13.08 -9.54
C GLY A 72 -3.04 12.27 -10.63
N ALA A 73 -2.83 10.96 -10.59
CA ALA A 73 -3.49 10.01 -11.46
C ALA A 73 -4.90 9.66 -10.95
N SER A 74 -5.74 9.06 -11.78
CA SER A 74 -7.09 8.63 -11.37
C SER A 74 -7.43 7.20 -11.79
N TRP A 75 -6.46 6.48 -12.36
CA TRP A 75 -6.70 5.16 -12.95
C TRP A 75 -7.01 4.07 -11.90
N ALA A 76 -6.52 4.23 -10.66
CA ALA A 76 -6.84 3.31 -9.55
C ALA A 76 -7.97 3.83 -8.66
N GLY A 77 -8.47 5.05 -8.89
CA GLY A 77 -9.43 5.75 -8.03
C GLY A 77 -8.84 7.00 -7.38
N SER A 78 -9.65 7.65 -6.53
CA SER A 78 -9.28 8.92 -5.89
C SER A 78 -9.47 8.85 -4.36
N PRO A 79 -8.60 8.13 -3.62
CA PRO A 79 -8.77 7.96 -2.18
C PRO A 79 -8.42 9.23 -1.43
N ASP A 80 -9.40 9.78 -0.71
CA ASP A 80 -9.15 10.83 0.27
C ASP A 80 -8.46 10.28 1.53
N LEU A 81 -8.16 11.17 2.48
CA LEU A 81 -7.52 10.80 3.73
C LEU A 81 -8.33 9.80 4.56
N ALA A 82 -9.66 9.97 4.62
CA ALA A 82 -10.54 9.10 5.39
C ALA A 82 -10.63 7.71 4.77
N ALA A 83 -10.74 7.62 3.44
CA ALA A 83 -10.72 6.38 2.68
C ALA A 83 -9.39 5.64 2.86
N THR A 84 -8.27 6.36 2.81
CA THR A 84 -6.92 5.79 3.04
C THR A 84 -6.79 5.24 4.47
N TYR A 85 -7.21 6.01 5.48
CA TYR A 85 -7.11 5.64 6.89
C TYR A 85 -8.03 4.46 7.26
N GLY A 86 -9.27 4.51 6.78
CA GLY A 86 -10.32 3.53 7.09
C GLY A 86 -10.17 2.21 6.35
N PHE A 87 -9.25 2.11 5.39
CA PHE A 87 -9.02 0.88 4.64
C PHE A 87 -8.39 -0.21 5.51
N GLU A 88 -8.94 -1.42 5.41
CA GLU A 88 -8.42 -2.63 6.03
C GLU A 88 -7.93 -3.60 4.94
N ALA A 89 -6.60 -3.74 4.85
CA ALA A 89 -5.95 -4.56 3.82
C ALA A 89 -6.15 -6.06 4.03
N ARG A 90 -6.54 -6.49 5.25
CA ARG A 90 -6.78 -7.90 5.61
C ARG A 90 -8.26 -8.23 5.82
N GLU A 91 -9.17 -7.39 5.33
CA GLU A 91 -10.61 -7.58 5.51
C GLU A 91 -11.07 -8.93 4.92
N GLY A 92 -11.69 -9.76 5.76
CA GLY A 92 -12.19 -11.08 5.36
C GLY A 92 -11.11 -12.17 5.22
N TRP A 93 -9.86 -11.90 5.62
CA TRP A 93 -8.80 -12.91 5.60
C TRP A 93 -8.97 -13.93 6.72
N ASN A 94 -8.68 -15.20 6.43
CA ASN A 94 -8.62 -16.26 7.44
C ASN A 94 -7.21 -16.40 8.06
N ALA A 95 -7.08 -17.23 9.10
CA ALA A 95 -5.83 -17.42 9.84
C ALA A 95 -4.66 -17.84 8.95
N ASP A 96 -4.87 -18.76 8.00
CA ASP A 96 -3.82 -19.26 7.12
C ASP A 96 -3.32 -18.18 6.14
N GLN A 97 -4.24 -17.33 5.65
CA GLN A 97 -3.90 -16.19 4.81
C GLN A 97 -3.12 -15.14 5.59
N LEU A 98 -3.53 -14.85 6.84
CA LEU A 98 -2.88 -13.85 7.70
C LEU A 98 -1.43 -14.20 8.02
N ILE A 99 -1.08 -15.48 8.18
CA ILE A 99 0.30 -15.94 8.37
C ILE A 99 1.22 -15.58 7.18
N ARG A 100 0.63 -15.36 6.00
CA ARG A 100 1.37 -14.99 4.78
C ARG A 100 1.41 -13.49 4.50
N LEU A 101 0.71 -12.68 5.29
CA LEU A 101 0.77 -11.23 5.18
C LEU A 101 2.04 -10.72 5.85
N LEU A 102 2.96 -10.15 5.06
CA LEU A 102 4.18 -9.51 5.56
C LEU A 102 3.90 -8.10 6.09
N GLY A 103 2.87 -7.44 5.56
CA GLY A 103 2.47 -6.10 5.97
C GLY A 103 1.82 -5.32 4.83
N VAL A 104 1.76 -4.00 5.01
CA VAL A 104 1.23 -3.05 4.04
C VAL A 104 2.34 -2.15 3.49
N GLN A 105 2.13 -1.58 2.31
CA GLN A 105 3.04 -0.63 1.70
C GLN A 105 2.26 0.52 1.06
N ALA A 106 2.76 1.74 1.22
CA ALA A 106 2.38 2.88 0.39
C ALA A 106 3.30 2.92 -0.84
N SER A 107 2.74 3.17 -2.02
CA SER A 107 3.51 3.33 -3.25
C SER A 107 3.32 4.73 -3.80
N ILE A 108 4.38 5.28 -4.39
CA ILE A 108 4.37 6.60 -5.04
C ILE A 108 4.94 6.39 -6.45
N TRP A 109 4.09 6.60 -7.46
CA TRP A 109 4.53 6.73 -8.85
C TRP A 109 4.78 8.20 -9.16
N SER A 110 5.92 8.52 -9.75
CA SER A 110 6.43 9.89 -9.83
C SER A 110 5.96 10.66 -11.06
N GLU A 111 5.24 10.01 -11.99
CA GLU A 111 4.72 10.60 -13.22
C GLU A 111 3.98 11.94 -13.00
N PRO A 112 3.08 12.09 -12.01
CA PRO A 112 2.39 13.36 -11.75
C PRO A 112 3.21 14.37 -10.92
N MET A 113 4.38 13.99 -10.40
CA MET A 113 5.12 14.78 -9.41
C MET A 113 6.10 15.75 -10.08
N HIS A 114 5.55 16.87 -10.56
CA HIS A 114 6.33 17.91 -11.23
C HIS A 114 7.11 18.82 -10.30
N ASP A 115 6.65 18.97 -9.05
CA ASP A 115 7.30 19.78 -8.04
C ASP A 115 7.03 19.25 -6.63
N ARG A 116 7.65 19.92 -5.64
CA ARG A 116 7.52 19.57 -4.23
C ARG A 116 6.12 19.83 -3.67
N ALA A 117 5.39 20.83 -4.18
CA ALA A 117 4.06 21.16 -3.70
C ALA A 117 3.05 20.06 -4.10
N ILE A 118 3.17 19.51 -5.31
CA ILE A 118 2.38 18.36 -5.76
C ILE A 118 2.71 17.13 -4.92
N PHE A 119 4.01 16.85 -4.68
CA PHE A 119 4.43 15.76 -3.80
C PHE A 119 3.80 15.90 -2.42
N ASP A 120 3.94 17.07 -1.79
CA ASP A 120 3.46 17.29 -0.43
C ASP A 120 1.92 17.19 -0.35
N ARG A 121 1.20 17.72 -1.36
CA ARG A 121 -0.27 17.61 -1.46
C ARG A 121 -0.75 16.16 -1.58
N LEU A 122 -0.08 15.36 -2.40
CA LEU A 122 -0.51 14.00 -2.72
C LEU A 122 -0.09 13.00 -1.63
N VAL A 123 1.13 13.12 -1.11
CA VAL A 123 1.70 12.16 -0.16
C VAL A 123 1.20 12.41 1.25
N PHE A 124 1.04 13.68 1.64
CA PHE A 124 0.75 14.04 3.01
C PHE A 124 -0.65 14.65 3.17
N PRO A 125 -1.36 14.30 4.25
CA PRO A 125 -0.95 13.43 5.35
C PRO A 125 -1.24 11.93 5.13
N ARG A 126 -1.62 11.49 3.92
CA ARG A 126 -2.02 10.10 3.62
C ARG A 126 -0.94 9.07 3.99
N LEU A 127 0.34 9.38 3.85
CA LEU A 127 1.43 8.48 4.28
C LEU A 127 1.33 8.11 5.77
N SER A 128 0.95 9.07 6.62
CA SER A 128 0.76 8.81 8.06
C SER A 128 -0.44 7.90 8.32
N ALA A 129 -1.48 7.98 7.49
CA ALA A 129 -2.61 7.06 7.56
C ALA A 129 -2.22 5.62 7.19
N VAL A 130 -1.37 5.44 6.17
CA VAL A 130 -0.84 4.11 5.82
C VAL A 130 0.08 3.57 6.92
N ALA A 131 0.93 4.42 7.51
CA ALA A 131 1.78 4.04 8.64
C ALA A 131 0.94 3.57 9.84
N GLU A 132 -0.15 4.28 10.17
CA GLU A 132 -1.03 3.86 11.27
C GLU A 132 -1.75 2.54 10.94
N ALA A 133 -2.14 2.31 9.69
CA ALA A 133 -2.72 1.05 9.25
C ALA A 133 -1.74 -0.14 9.33
N GLY A 134 -0.43 0.10 9.15
CA GLY A 134 0.60 -0.93 9.28
C GLY A 134 1.07 -1.20 10.72
N TRP A 135 0.74 -0.32 11.67
CA TRP A 135 1.29 -0.37 13.03
C TRP A 135 0.23 -0.56 14.13
N THR A 136 -0.94 0.06 13.99
CA THR A 136 -1.95 0.13 15.05
C THR A 136 -3.00 -0.95 14.87
N GLU A 137 -3.25 -1.73 15.92
CA GLU A 137 -4.32 -2.73 15.89
C GLU A 137 -5.70 -2.09 15.62
N PRO A 138 -6.59 -2.74 14.85
CA PRO A 138 -7.86 -2.17 14.39
C PRO A 138 -8.73 -1.62 15.51
N GLU A 139 -8.83 -2.32 16.64
CA GLU A 139 -9.60 -1.90 17.82
C GLU A 139 -9.07 -0.60 18.45
N ASN A 140 -7.80 -0.26 18.18
CA ASN A 140 -7.16 0.96 18.67
C ASN A 140 -7.17 2.08 17.63
N LYS A 141 -7.71 1.86 16.42
CA LYS A 141 -7.80 2.92 15.39
C LYS A 141 -8.95 3.87 15.73
N SER A 142 -8.67 5.17 15.69
CA SER A 142 -9.68 6.23 15.81
C SER A 142 -9.38 7.36 14.83
N PHE A 143 -10.23 7.51 13.82
CA PHE A 143 -10.04 8.56 12.81
C PHE A 143 -10.10 9.97 13.43
N ALA A 144 -10.95 10.19 14.44
CA ALA A 144 -11.02 11.46 15.16
C ALA A 144 -9.74 11.78 15.94
N ARG A 145 -9.11 10.77 16.56
CA ARG A 145 -7.79 10.93 17.18
C ARG A 145 -6.72 11.21 16.12
N PHE A 146 -6.73 10.45 15.03
CA PHE A 146 -5.77 10.63 13.95
C PHE A 146 -5.87 12.04 13.37
N SER A 147 -7.06 12.48 12.96
CA SER A 147 -7.28 13.79 12.32
C SER A 147 -6.94 14.97 13.23
N SER A 148 -7.18 14.86 14.55
CA SER A 148 -6.78 15.90 15.52
C SER A 148 -5.26 15.98 15.72
N ARG A 149 -4.51 14.89 15.48
CA ARG A 149 -3.06 14.85 15.65
C ARG A 149 -2.29 15.07 14.35
N VAL A 150 -2.90 14.77 13.20
CA VAL A 150 -2.21 14.77 11.92
C VAL A 150 -1.71 16.16 11.51
N ALA A 151 -2.43 17.21 11.93
CA ALA A 151 -2.02 18.61 11.77
C ALA A 151 -0.87 19.02 12.70
N LEU A 152 -0.59 18.22 13.75
CA LEU A 152 0.49 18.44 14.72
C LEU A 152 1.72 17.55 14.45
N LEU A 153 1.62 16.62 13.50
CA LEU A 153 2.80 15.87 13.06
C LEU A 153 3.86 16.88 12.62
N PRO A 154 5.15 16.64 12.92
CA PRO A 154 6.20 17.58 12.58
C PRO A 154 6.02 18.04 11.14
N VAL A 155 6.21 19.35 10.91
CA VAL A 155 6.24 19.92 9.56
C VAL A 155 7.40 19.27 8.81
N LEU A 156 7.16 18.08 8.30
CA LEU A 156 8.01 17.36 7.35
C LEU A 156 7.75 17.87 5.92
N TYR A 157 6.79 18.80 5.79
CA TYR A 157 6.13 19.28 4.58
C TYR A 157 6.44 20.77 4.51
N GLY A 158 7.34 21.18 3.63
CA GLY A 158 8.02 22.48 3.68
C GLY A 158 7.08 23.69 3.73
N TYR A 159 7.63 24.81 4.23
CA TYR A 159 7.01 26.14 4.16
C TYR A 159 6.85 26.65 2.72
#